data_AF-A0AAD8G7G6-F1
#
_entry.id   AF-A0AAD8G7G6-F1
#
_cell.length_a   1.000
_cell.length_b   1.000
_cell.length_c   1.000
_cell.angle_alpha   90.00
_cell.angle_beta   90.00
_cell.angle_gamma   90.00
#
_symmetry.space_group_name_H-M   'P 1'
#
loop_
_entity.id
_entity.type
_entity.pdbx_description
1 polymer ?
#
loop_
_entity_poly.entity_id
_entity_poly.type
_entity_poly.pdbx_seq_one_letter_code
_entity_poly.pdbx_strand_id
1 'polypeptide(L)'
;MVPSEEMECGVCYLPYSRCGREPHLLHCGHTFCMACLGCVARERGGMLTLCCPLCRQITSVGRGLRLQEALWVDTAVWSRIPESEEEEEEEEEEEEDQIKVLTEGQPECSAPLRLRPKLKIPSFLKKLNFLRYRRSTEERCNIEMRAWRRRSSET
;
A
#
# COMPACT_ATOMS: atom_id res chain seq x y z
N MET A 1 -14.21 -14.81 -13.81
CA MET A 1 -13.15 -14.89 -12.78
C MET A 1 -11.93 -14.23 -13.39
N VAL A 2 -11.61 -13.00 -12.98
CA VAL A 2 -10.37 -12.33 -13.42
C VAL A 2 -9.21 -13.00 -12.68
N PRO A 3 -8.09 -13.36 -13.32
CA PRO A 3 -6.92 -13.89 -12.63
C PRO A 3 -6.41 -12.83 -11.63
N SER A 4 -6.18 -13.21 -10.37
CA SER A 4 -5.64 -12.29 -9.36
C SER A 4 -4.28 -11.70 -9.76
N GLU A 5 -3.54 -12.42 -10.62
CA GLU A 5 -2.27 -12.02 -11.22
C GLU A 5 -2.36 -10.71 -12.03
N GLU A 6 -3.54 -10.29 -12.51
CA GLU A 6 -3.73 -9.00 -13.19
C GLU A 6 -3.72 -7.79 -12.22
N MET A 7 -3.87 -8.01 -10.92
CA MET A 7 -4.00 -6.95 -9.90
C MET A 7 -2.79 -6.87 -8.94
N GLU A 8 -1.71 -7.57 -9.25
CA GLU A 8 -0.50 -7.65 -8.42
C GLU A 8 0.75 -7.16 -9.18
N CYS A 9 1.68 -6.51 -8.47
CA CYS A 9 2.93 -6.06 -9.06
C CYS A 9 3.93 -7.22 -9.23
N GLY A 10 4.27 -7.58 -10.48
CA GLY A 10 5.23 -8.65 -10.82
C GLY A 10 6.69 -8.48 -10.37
N VAL A 11 6.98 -7.54 -9.46
CA VAL A 11 8.28 -7.37 -8.79
C VAL A 11 8.20 -7.67 -7.29
N CYS A 12 7.17 -7.17 -6.60
CA CYS A 12 6.99 -7.41 -5.16
C CYS A 12 5.90 -8.42 -4.82
N TYR A 13 5.09 -8.87 -5.79
CA TYR A 13 3.97 -9.81 -5.62
C TYR A 13 3.00 -9.36 -4.52
N LEU A 14 2.70 -8.06 -4.53
CA LEU A 14 1.72 -7.42 -3.66
C LEU A 14 0.68 -6.70 -4.53
N PRO A 15 -0.58 -6.62 -4.07
CA PRO A 15 -1.64 -5.94 -4.81
C PRO A 15 -1.31 -4.47 -5.03
N TYR A 16 -1.82 -3.92 -6.14
CA TYR A 16 -1.84 -2.48 -6.34
C TYR A 16 -2.83 -1.82 -5.37
N SER A 17 -2.51 -0.61 -4.91
CA SER A 17 -3.36 0.21 -4.05
C SER A 17 -3.41 1.64 -4.58
N ARG A 18 -4.40 2.42 -4.13
CA ARG A 18 -4.48 3.85 -4.44
C ARG A 18 -3.44 4.67 -3.70
N CYS A 19 -3.04 4.24 -2.51
CA CYS A 19 -2.03 4.90 -1.69
C CYS A 19 -0.68 4.16 -1.75
N GLY A 20 0.31 4.73 -2.44
CA GLY A 20 1.72 4.29 -2.42
C GLY A 20 2.09 3.04 -3.23
N ARG A 21 1.12 2.25 -3.72
CA ARG A 21 1.37 1.13 -4.67
C ARG A 21 0.63 1.33 -5.99
N GLU A 22 0.52 2.57 -6.42
CA GLU A 22 -0.13 2.97 -7.68
C GLU A 22 0.51 2.22 -8.87
N PRO A 23 -0.27 1.65 -9.80
CA PRO A 23 0.22 0.97 -11.00
C PRO A 23 0.66 2.00 -12.05
N HIS A 24 1.95 2.04 -12.40
CA HIS A 24 2.46 2.91 -13.47
C HIS A 24 3.09 2.13 -14.62
N LEU A 25 2.86 2.66 -15.83
CA LEU A 25 3.37 2.18 -17.11
C LEU A 25 4.77 2.73 -17.38
N LEU A 26 5.69 1.84 -17.73
CA LEU A 26 6.93 2.19 -18.42
C LEU A 26 6.66 2.46 -19.91
N HIS A 27 7.60 3.11 -20.62
CA HIS A 27 7.48 3.36 -22.08
C HIS A 27 7.31 2.07 -22.93
N CYS A 28 7.60 0.91 -22.34
CA CYS A 28 7.42 -0.40 -22.96
C CYS A 28 6.00 -1.01 -22.78
N GLY A 29 5.08 -0.30 -22.12
CA GLY A 29 3.72 -0.77 -21.86
C GLY A 29 3.58 -1.78 -20.72
N HIS A 30 4.65 -2.07 -19.96
CA HIS A 30 4.57 -2.93 -18.77
C HIS A 30 4.32 -2.12 -17.50
N THR A 31 3.45 -2.63 -16.64
CA THR A 31 2.95 -1.98 -15.43
C THR A 31 3.63 -2.50 -14.17
N PHE A 32 4.07 -1.60 -13.28
CA PHE A 32 4.66 -1.92 -11.98
C PHE A 32 4.22 -0.89 -10.94
N CYS A 33 4.24 -1.25 -9.65
CA CYS A 33 3.84 -0.30 -8.62
C CYS A 33 4.92 0.78 -8.41
N MET A 34 4.50 2.01 -8.12
CA MET A 34 5.38 3.18 -7.97
C MET A 34 6.54 2.94 -6.97
N ALA A 35 6.27 2.27 -5.85
CA ALA A 35 7.29 1.87 -4.87
C ALA A 35 8.42 1.02 -5.51
N CYS A 36 8.07 0.00 -6.31
CA CYS A 36 9.06 -0.83 -7.00
C CYS A 36 9.83 -0.05 -8.08
N LEU A 37 9.16 0.85 -8.79
CA LEU A 37 9.79 1.72 -9.79
C LEU A 37 10.82 2.64 -9.13
N GLY A 38 10.49 3.23 -7.97
CA GLY A 38 11.44 3.99 -7.14
C GLY A 38 12.68 3.19 -6.76
N CYS A 39 12.53 1.91 -6.39
CA CYS A 39 13.66 1.05 -6.04
C CYS A 39 14.59 0.69 -7.21
N VAL A 40 14.07 0.57 -8.45
CA VAL A 40 14.87 0.23 -9.64
C VAL A 40 15.37 1.46 -10.40
N ALA A 41 14.92 2.66 -10.03
CA ALA A 41 15.37 3.91 -10.61
C ALA A 41 16.86 4.17 -10.33
N ARG A 42 17.54 4.69 -11.35
CA ARG A 42 18.94 5.13 -11.25
C ARG A 42 19.08 6.53 -11.78
N GLU A 43 19.56 7.43 -10.93
CA GLU A 43 19.91 8.78 -11.34
C GLU A 43 21.28 8.80 -12.03
N ARG A 44 21.36 9.49 -13.17
CA ARG A 44 22.61 9.77 -13.86
C ARG A 44 22.54 11.15 -14.54
N GLY A 45 23.35 12.11 -14.09
CA GLY A 45 23.39 13.45 -14.67
C GLY A 45 22.06 14.21 -14.53
N GLY A 46 21.39 14.06 -13.37
CA GLY A 46 20.10 14.68 -13.08
C GLY A 46 18.89 14.03 -13.77
N MET A 47 19.09 12.95 -14.54
CA MET A 47 18.01 12.20 -15.20
C MET A 47 17.79 10.87 -14.50
N LEU A 48 16.54 10.49 -14.27
CA LEU A 48 16.18 9.16 -13.75
C LEU A 48 16.06 8.17 -14.92
N THR A 49 16.60 6.98 -14.72
CA THR A 49 16.56 5.88 -15.71
C THR A 49 16.06 4.60 -15.06
N LEU A 50 15.16 3.92 -15.76
CA LEU A 50 14.49 2.70 -15.33
C LEU A 50 14.73 1.61 -16.38
N CYS A 51 15.07 0.41 -15.95
CA CYS A 51 15.16 -0.76 -16.83
C CYS A 51 13.97 -1.68 -16.54
N CYS A 52 13.15 -1.98 -17.54
CA CYS A 52 11.99 -2.85 -17.37
C CYS A 52 12.43 -4.26 -16.91
N PRO A 53 11.93 -4.78 -15.76
CA PRO A 53 12.24 -6.13 -15.29
C PRO A 53 11.91 -7.25 -16.29
N LEU A 54 10.88 -7.05 -17.12
CA LEU A 54 10.37 -8.05 -18.07
C LEU A 54 11.10 -7.99 -19.43
N CYS A 55 11.08 -6.84 -20.11
CA CYS A 55 11.62 -6.69 -21.47
C CYS A 55 12.98 -5.97 -21.57
N ARG A 56 13.55 -5.50 -20.45
CA ARG A 56 14.83 -4.77 -20.37
C ARG A 56 14.91 -3.45 -21.15
N GLN A 57 13.81 -2.96 -21.72
CA GLN A 57 13.76 -1.64 -22.34
C GLN A 57 13.99 -0.55 -21.28
N ILE A 58 14.70 0.51 -21.68
CA ILE A 58 15.04 1.63 -20.81
C ILE A 58 13.99 2.73 -20.96
N THR A 59 13.44 3.16 -19.83
CA THR A 59 12.61 4.36 -19.72
C THR A 59 13.45 5.45 -19.07
N SER A 60 13.60 6.59 -19.75
CA SER A 60 14.36 7.75 -19.28
C SER A 60 13.42 8.90 -18.96
N VAL A 61 13.52 9.44 -17.75
CA VAL A 61 12.75 10.58 -17.27
C VAL A 61 13.59 11.86 -17.41
N GLY A 62 12.93 12.97 -17.73
CA GLY A 62 13.56 14.29 -17.90
C GLY A 62 14.25 14.80 -16.62
N ARG A 63 15.16 15.77 -16.78
CA ARG A 63 15.82 16.40 -15.63
C ARG A 63 14.81 17.13 -14.76
N GLY A 64 14.89 16.91 -13.44
CA GLY A 64 14.06 17.58 -12.45
C GLY A 64 12.63 17.03 -12.30
N LEU A 65 12.23 16.02 -13.08
CA LEU A 65 10.93 15.35 -12.92
C LEU A 65 11.04 14.15 -11.97
N ARG A 66 10.01 13.97 -11.15
CA ARG A 66 9.79 12.77 -10.33
C ARG A 66 9.21 11.65 -11.20
N LEU A 67 9.26 10.40 -10.70
CA LEU A 67 8.71 9.25 -11.43
C LEU A 67 7.19 9.34 -11.57
N GLN A 68 6.50 9.81 -10.53
CA GLN A 68 5.05 10.02 -10.50
C GLN A 68 4.59 11.02 -11.59
N GLU A 69 5.39 12.05 -11.85
CA GLU A 69 5.09 13.10 -12.82
C GLU A 69 5.39 12.67 -14.27
N ALA A 70 6.26 11.68 -14.45
CA ALA A 70 6.78 11.27 -15.76
C ALA A 70 6.18 9.96 -16.30
N LEU A 71 5.68 9.09 -15.43
CA LEU A 71 5.13 7.78 -15.79
C LEU A 71 3.61 7.77 -15.67
N TRP A 72 2.93 7.23 -16.68
CA TRP A 72 1.47 7.24 -16.72
C TRP A 72 0.90 6.17 -15.79
N VAL A 73 -0.19 6.50 -15.08
CA VAL A 73 -0.95 5.50 -14.32
C VAL A 73 -1.64 4.54 -15.28
N ASP A 74 -1.59 3.25 -15.00
CA ASP A 74 -2.36 2.24 -15.73
C ASP A 74 -3.83 2.32 -15.35
N THR A 75 -4.59 3.09 -16.12
CA THR A 75 -6.03 3.30 -15.88
C THR A 75 -6.87 2.02 -15.93
N ALA A 76 -6.43 0.99 -16.67
CA ALA A 76 -7.15 -0.28 -16.77
C ALA A 76 -7.00 -1.15 -15.51
N VAL A 77 -5.85 -1.05 -14.83
CA VAL A 77 -5.65 -1.63 -13.50
C VAL A 77 -6.27 -0.73 -12.43
N TRP A 78 -6.01 0.58 -12.46
CA TRP A 78 -6.46 1.56 -11.47
C TRP A 78 -7.98 1.53 -11.23
N SER A 79 -8.77 1.50 -12.31
CA SER A 79 -10.24 1.43 -12.25
C SER A 79 -10.80 0.15 -11.61
N ARG A 80 -9.96 -0.86 -11.39
CA ARG A 80 -10.29 -2.12 -10.70
C ARG A 80 -9.75 -2.19 -9.27
N ILE A 81 -8.94 -1.23 -8.85
CA ILE A 81 -8.47 -1.14 -7.46
C ILE A 81 -9.64 -0.60 -6.62
N PRO A 82 -10.07 -1.32 -5.57
CA PRO A 82 -11.12 -0.82 -4.69
C PRO A 82 -10.70 0.53 -4.11
N GLU A 83 -11.68 1.42 -3.99
CA GLU A 83 -11.59 2.52 -3.02
C GLU A 83 -11.57 1.83 -1.66
N SER A 84 -10.43 1.94 -0.98
CA SER A 84 -10.21 1.27 0.30
C SER A 84 -11.12 1.91 1.33
N GLU A 85 -11.91 1.07 2.00
CA GLU A 85 -12.76 1.38 3.18
C GLU A 85 -11.92 1.94 4.37
N GLU A 86 -10.60 2.10 4.20
CA GLU A 86 -9.67 2.85 5.07
C GLU A 86 -10.10 4.32 5.28
N GLU A 87 -10.81 4.95 4.32
CA GLU A 87 -11.43 6.27 4.52
C GLU A 87 -12.61 6.20 5.52
N GLU A 88 -13.35 5.08 5.57
CA GLU A 88 -14.47 4.88 6.51
C GLU A 88 -13.97 4.59 7.94
N GLU A 89 -12.87 3.83 8.11
CA GLU A 89 -12.27 3.57 9.43
C GLU A 89 -11.68 4.85 10.09
N GLU A 90 -11.06 5.75 9.31
CA GLU A 90 -10.57 7.04 9.84
C GLU A 90 -11.73 8.01 10.16
N GLU A 91 -12.79 8.07 9.34
CA GLU A 91 -13.99 8.86 9.63
C GLU A 91 -14.77 8.34 10.86
N GLU A 92 -14.87 7.01 11.06
CA GLU A 92 -15.48 6.43 12.27
C GLU A 92 -14.69 6.74 13.55
N GLU A 93 -13.34 6.71 13.53
CA GLU A 93 -12.53 7.12 14.69
C GLU A 93 -12.67 8.63 14.99
N GLU A 94 -12.74 9.49 13.97
CA GLU A 94 -12.97 10.94 14.14
C GLU A 94 -14.39 11.29 14.62
N GLU A 95 -15.44 10.57 14.20
CA GLU A 95 -16.79 10.74 14.75
C GLU A 95 -16.86 10.27 16.22
N GLU A 96 -16.25 9.13 16.55
CA GLU A 96 -16.20 8.64 17.93
C GLU A 96 -15.53 9.65 18.88
N ASP A 97 -14.45 10.30 18.48
CA ASP A 97 -13.77 11.31 19.29
C ASP A 97 -14.54 12.64 19.38
N GLN A 98 -15.27 13.04 18.34
CA GLN A 98 -16.16 14.20 18.40
C GLN A 98 -17.37 13.99 19.35
N ILE A 99 -17.93 12.78 19.40
CA ILE A 99 -19.03 12.44 20.32
C ILE A 99 -18.58 12.49 21.79
N LYS A 100 -17.31 12.16 22.09
CA LYS A 100 -16.74 12.23 23.45
C LYS A 100 -16.67 13.68 23.96
N VAL A 101 -16.37 14.66 23.09
CA VAL A 101 -16.22 16.08 23.45
C VAL A 101 -17.54 16.78 23.80
N LEU A 102 -18.68 16.34 23.22
CA LEU A 102 -20.00 16.96 23.43
C LEU A 102 -20.72 16.55 24.73
N THR A 103 -20.07 15.75 25.60
CA THR A 103 -20.69 15.27 26.86
C THR A 103 -20.15 15.91 28.14
N GLU A 104 -19.14 16.79 28.06
CA GLU A 104 -18.55 17.46 29.22
C GLU A 104 -18.97 18.94 29.37
N GLY A 105 -20.24 19.14 29.75
CA GLY A 105 -20.76 20.38 30.35
C GLY A 105 -21.99 20.98 29.65
N GLN A 106 -23.01 21.53 30.31
CA GLN A 106 -23.39 21.76 31.73
C GLN A 106 -24.93 21.99 31.75
N PRO A 107 -25.68 22.18 32.88
CA PRO A 107 -25.33 22.22 34.32
C PRO A 107 -26.13 21.14 35.15
N GLU A 108 -26.10 20.96 36.49
CA GLU A 108 -25.21 21.35 37.61
C GLU A 108 -25.44 20.43 38.85
N CYS A 109 -24.65 20.64 39.92
CA CYS A 109 -24.83 20.23 41.32
C CYS A 109 -25.29 18.80 41.71
N SER A 110 -24.37 17.87 41.50
CA SER A 110 -23.83 16.92 42.52
C SER A 110 -24.74 15.87 43.21
N ALA A 111 -24.78 14.66 42.63
CA ALA A 111 -25.23 13.42 43.31
C ALA A 111 -24.48 12.16 42.77
N PRO A 112 -24.32 11.05 43.54
CA PRO A 112 -23.52 9.89 43.10
C PRO A 112 -24.27 8.57 42.81
N LEU A 113 -23.87 7.94 41.70
CA LEU A 113 -23.70 6.49 41.43
C LEU A 113 -24.80 5.46 41.78
N ARG A 114 -25.21 4.67 40.76
CA ARG A 114 -24.96 3.20 40.60
C ARG A 114 -25.79 2.63 39.43
N LEU A 115 -25.14 1.92 38.47
CA LEU A 115 -25.49 0.58 37.95
C LEU A 115 -24.66 0.24 36.69
N ARG A 116 -24.47 -1.05 36.40
CA ARG A 116 -23.78 -1.58 35.19
C ARG A 116 -24.69 -2.60 34.49
N PRO A 117 -24.65 -2.68 33.15
CA PRO A 117 -24.80 -3.95 32.44
C PRO A 117 -23.42 -4.55 32.11
N LYS A 118 -23.32 -5.88 32.10
CA LYS A 118 -22.17 -6.61 31.52
C LYS A 118 -22.63 -7.29 30.24
N LEU A 119 -21.97 -7.02 29.12
CA LEU A 119 -22.00 -7.93 27.97
C LEU A 119 -20.73 -8.79 27.99
N LYS A 120 -20.90 -10.09 27.76
CA LYS A 120 -19.83 -11.10 27.80
C LYS A 120 -19.41 -11.41 26.36
N ILE A 121 -18.16 -11.14 26.01
CA ILE A 121 -17.59 -11.58 24.73
C ILE A 121 -17.63 -13.11 24.67
N PRO A 122 -18.26 -13.74 23.66
CA PRO A 122 -18.29 -15.19 23.54
C PRO A 122 -16.90 -15.78 23.33
N SER A 123 -16.66 -16.97 23.89
CA SER A 123 -15.33 -17.60 24.00
C SER A 123 -14.62 -17.91 22.66
N PHE A 124 -15.32 -17.80 21.53
CA PHE A 124 -14.88 -18.26 20.21
C PHE A 124 -14.07 -17.22 19.44
N LEU A 125 -14.29 -15.92 19.69
CA LEU A 125 -13.61 -14.83 18.97
C LEU A 125 -12.14 -14.63 19.40
N LYS A 126 -11.66 -15.36 20.41
CA LYS A 126 -10.25 -15.37 20.86
C LYS A 126 -9.30 -16.11 19.91
N LYS A 127 -9.67 -16.31 18.64
CA LYS A 127 -9.03 -17.29 17.75
C LYS A 127 -8.74 -16.83 16.32
N LEU A 128 -9.01 -15.57 15.99
CA LEU A 128 -8.63 -15.00 14.69
C LEU A 128 -7.56 -13.92 14.87
N ASN A 129 -6.38 -14.21 14.29
CA ASN A 129 -5.22 -13.34 14.12
C ASN A 129 -4.49 -12.83 15.37
N PHE A 130 -4.19 -13.77 16.27
CA PHE A 130 -3.03 -13.67 17.15
C PHE A 130 -1.73 -13.63 16.30
N LEU A 131 -1.03 -12.49 16.33
CA LEU A 131 0.33 -12.26 15.79
C LEU A 131 0.59 -12.65 14.30
N ARG A 132 0.50 -11.63 13.42
CA ARG A 132 1.72 -11.11 12.77
C ARG A 132 1.88 -9.59 12.88
N TYR A 133 1.28 -8.98 13.91
CA TYR A 133 1.78 -7.70 14.42
C TYR A 133 3.17 -7.88 15.02
N ARG A 134 4.20 -7.35 14.34
CA ARG A 134 5.31 -6.67 15.02
C ARG A 134 6.16 -5.80 14.10
N ARG A 135 6.09 -4.49 14.37
CA ARG A 135 7.16 -3.47 14.28
C ARG A 135 7.82 -3.26 12.90
N SER A 136 7.53 -2.18 12.19
CA SER A 136 7.83 -0.75 12.47
C SER A 136 9.27 -0.34 12.13
N THR A 137 9.41 0.92 11.70
CA THR A 137 10.66 1.70 11.52
C THR A 137 11.67 1.19 10.48
N GLU A 138 11.70 1.88 9.35
CA GLU A 138 12.92 2.34 8.67
C GLU A 138 14.05 1.31 8.44
N GLU A 139 13.77 0.25 7.69
CA GLU A 139 14.82 -0.56 7.05
C GLU A 139 14.86 -0.30 5.54
N ARG A 140 15.79 0.60 5.18
CA ARG A 140 16.37 0.77 3.84
C ARG A 140 16.38 -0.55 3.06
N CYS A 141 15.53 -0.66 2.03
CA CYS A 141 15.25 -1.91 1.32
C CYS A 141 16.50 -2.64 0.81
N ASN A 142 17.03 -3.56 1.62
CA ASN A 142 18.04 -4.53 1.22
C ASN A 142 17.38 -5.66 0.42
N ILE A 143 16.95 -5.34 -0.81
CA ILE A 143 16.62 -6.35 -1.81
C ILE A 143 17.95 -6.92 -2.33
N GLU A 144 18.51 -7.85 -1.56
CA GLU A 144 19.69 -8.61 -1.96
C GLU A 144 19.36 -9.40 -3.23
N MET A 145 20.00 -9.05 -4.36
CA MET A 145 19.74 -9.67 -5.67
C MET A 145 20.15 -11.16 -5.68
N ARG A 146 19.29 -12.05 -5.20
CA ARG A 146 19.53 -13.48 -5.24
C ARG A 146 18.99 -14.13 -6.52
N ALA A 147 19.95 -14.56 -7.35
CA ALA A 147 19.86 -15.66 -8.30
C ALA A 147 19.02 -15.48 -9.60
N TRP A 148 19.40 -14.53 -10.45
CA TRP A 148 19.33 -14.78 -11.90
C TRP A 148 20.50 -15.70 -12.30
N ARG A 149 20.36 -17.02 -12.16
CA ARG A 149 21.42 -17.96 -12.56
C ARG A 149 20.90 -19.12 -13.42
N ARG A 150 21.11 -18.98 -14.73
CA ARG A 150 21.15 -20.00 -15.80
C ARG A 150 20.01 -21.03 -15.87
N ARG A 151 19.15 -20.87 -16.89
CA ARG A 151 18.67 -22.02 -17.69
C ARG A 151 19.71 -22.31 -18.77
N SER A 152 20.31 -23.48 -18.73
CA SER A 152 21.26 -23.97 -19.74
C SER A 152 21.09 -25.47 -19.92
N SER A 153 20.24 -25.86 -20.85
CA SER A 153 20.25 -27.14 -21.60
C SER A 153 18.90 -27.32 -22.28
N GLU A 154 18.89 -27.45 -23.62
CA GLU A 154 18.03 -28.36 -24.39
C GLU A 154 18.38 -28.21 -25.89
N THR A 155 19.40 -28.98 -26.28
CA THR A 155 19.77 -29.38 -27.65
C THR A 155 20.39 -30.77 -27.53
#